data_AF-A0A1X6Y4I2-F1
#
_entry.id   AF-A0A1X6Y4I2-F1
#
_cell.length_a   1.000
_cell.length_b   1.000
_cell.length_c   1.000
_cell.angle_alpha   90.00
_cell.angle_beta   90.00
_cell.angle_gamma   90.00
#
_symmetry.space_group_name_H-M   'P 1'
#
loop_
_entity.id
_entity.type
_entity.pdbx_description
1 polymer ?
#
loop_
_entity_poly.entity_id
_entity_poly.type
_entity_poly.pdbx_seq_one_letter_code
_entity_poly.pdbx_strand_id
1 'polypeptide(L)'
;MIRHLPATTLTLLAGACIFYVSRFWTLRLWSGGLFGIEALPAQGGLTARWLRGTPLAPYELIIWLVGGVLMLTVLEALISRLWPPVPEDDSHEG
;
A
#
# COMPACT_ATOMS: atom_id res chain seq x y z
N MET A 1 -3.49 9.45 -24.03
CA MET A 1 -2.89 8.16 -23.60
C MET A 1 -1.62 8.31 -22.76
N ILE A 2 -0.66 9.20 -23.09
CA ILE A 2 0.61 9.37 -22.35
C ILE A 2 0.46 9.96 -20.92
N ARG A 3 -0.65 10.65 -20.60
CA ARG A 3 -0.87 11.32 -19.31
C ARG A 3 -1.11 10.36 -18.12
N HIS A 4 -1.45 9.10 -18.39
CA HIS A 4 -1.78 8.11 -17.35
C HIS A 4 -0.58 7.30 -16.88
N LEU A 5 0.50 7.24 -17.68
CA LEU A 5 1.73 6.50 -17.38
C LEU A 5 2.40 6.89 -16.05
N PRO A 6 2.57 8.17 -15.69
CA PRO A 6 3.22 8.52 -14.43
C PRO A 6 2.35 8.15 -13.22
N ALA A 7 1.03 8.29 -13.33
CA ALA A 7 0.09 7.93 -12.28
C ALA A 7 0.10 6.41 -12.03
N THR A 8 -0.01 5.60 -13.09
CA THR A 8 0.05 4.14 -12.97
C THR A 8 1.39 3.66 -12.45
N THR A 9 2.50 4.28 -12.87
CA THR A 9 3.85 3.92 -12.40
C THR A 9 4.01 4.23 -10.91
N LEU A 10 3.53 5.39 -10.46
CA LEU A 10 3.57 5.76 -9.04
C LEU A 10 2.70 4.82 -8.19
N THR A 11 1.51 4.45 -8.67
CA THR A 11 0.65 3.47 -7.99
C THR A 11 1.29 2.09 -7.94
N LEU A 12 1.96 1.66 -9.01
CA LEU A 12 2.72 0.40 -9.04
C LEU A 12 3.89 0.42 -8.05
N LEU A 13 4.61 1.54 -7.96
CA LEU A 13 5.72 1.71 -7.03
C LEU A 13 5.23 1.72 -5.57
N ALA A 14 4.18 2.47 -5.27
CA ALA A 14 3.57 2.51 -3.95
C ALA A 14 3.00 1.14 -3.56
N GLY A 15 2.35 0.46 -4.50
CA GLY A 15 1.90 -0.92 -4.34
C GLY A 15 3.06 -1.86 -4.05
N ALA A 16 4.16 -1.79 -4.81
CA ALA A 16 5.34 -2.61 -4.58
C ALA A 16 6.00 -2.35 -3.22
N CYS A 17 6.07 -1.08 -2.77
CA CYS A 17 6.57 -0.73 -1.45
C CYS A 17 5.67 -1.28 -0.33
N ILE A 18 4.34 -1.12 -0.45
CA ILE A 18 3.37 -1.65 0.51
C ILE A 18 3.42 -3.18 0.53
N PHE A 19 3.52 -3.80 -0.63
CA PHE A 19 3.65 -5.23 -0.78
C PHE A 19 4.94 -5.72 -0.09
N TYR A 20 6.08 -5.05 -0.30
CA TYR A 20 7.36 -5.38 0.36
C TYR A 20 7.35 -5.20 1.89
N VAL A 21 6.65 -4.17 2.39
CA VAL A 21 6.51 -3.93 3.84
C VAL A 21 5.53 -4.92 4.46
N SER A 22 4.60 -5.48 3.65
CA SER A 22 3.54 -6.38 4.11
C SER A 22 4.04 -7.60 4.87
N ARG A 23 3.38 -7.84 6.01
CA ARG A 23 3.59 -9.02 6.88
C ARG A 23 3.36 -10.36 6.14
N PHE A 24 2.58 -10.35 5.06
CA PHE A 24 2.25 -11.57 4.30
C PHE A 24 3.38 -12.03 3.37
N TRP A 25 4.50 -11.30 3.32
CA TRP A 25 5.65 -11.73 2.55
C TRP A 25 6.37 -12.90 3.25
N THR A 26 6.09 -14.13 2.83
CA THR A 26 6.82 -15.33 3.28
C THR A 26 7.95 -15.73 2.32
N LEU A 27 7.91 -15.22 1.08
CA LEU A 27 8.85 -15.59 0.03
C LEU A 27 10.19 -14.86 0.21
N ARG A 28 11.26 -15.60 0.42
CA ARG A 28 12.60 -15.04 0.52
C ARG A 28 13.05 -14.57 -0.87
N LEU A 29 12.93 -13.27 -1.15
CA LEU A 29 13.19 -12.70 -2.48
C LEU A 29 14.68 -12.74 -2.86
N TRP A 30 15.59 -12.71 -1.90
CA TRP A 30 17.04 -12.79 -2.13
C TRP A 30 17.77 -13.46 -0.95
N SER A 31 18.97 -13.99 -1.17
CA SER A 31 19.81 -14.57 -0.11
C SER A 31 20.71 -13.50 0.52
N GLY A 32 20.14 -12.60 1.34
CA GLY A 32 20.90 -11.53 2.04
C GLY A 32 20.06 -10.30 2.40
N GLY A 33 20.67 -9.19 2.83
CA GLY A 33 19.98 -7.89 2.92
C GLY A 33 19.80 -7.26 1.53
N LEU A 34 18.81 -6.39 1.33
CA LEU A 34 18.67 -5.65 0.05
C LEU A 34 19.95 -4.84 -0.20
N PHE A 35 20.65 -5.08 -1.33
CA PHE A 35 21.97 -4.48 -1.64
C PHE A 35 23.06 -4.70 -0.57
N GLY A 36 22.95 -5.73 0.27
CA GLY A 36 23.89 -5.99 1.37
C GLY A 36 23.57 -5.25 2.68
N ILE A 37 22.46 -4.51 2.75
CA ILE A 37 22.02 -3.80 3.95
C ILE A 37 21.21 -4.76 4.84
N GLU A 38 21.80 -5.22 5.95
CA GLU A 38 21.16 -6.16 6.91
C GLU A 38 19.88 -5.62 7.58
N ALA A 39 19.71 -4.30 7.58
CA ALA A 39 18.50 -3.64 8.06
C ALA A 39 17.28 -3.90 7.16
N LEU A 40 17.48 -4.25 5.89
CA LEU A 40 16.42 -4.62 4.95
C LEU A 40 16.38 -6.15 4.76
N PRO A 41 15.61 -6.88 5.58
CA PRO A 41 15.52 -8.33 5.49
C PRO A 41 14.92 -8.79 4.16
N ALA A 42 15.53 -9.82 3.57
CA ALA A 42 15.06 -10.52 2.36
C ALA A 42 13.64 -11.09 2.42
N GLN A 43 13.11 -11.24 3.63
CA GLN A 43 11.84 -11.89 3.88
C GLN A 43 10.72 -10.87 4.12
N GLY A 44 11.00 -9.56 4.02
CA GLY A 44 10.02 -8.53 4.38
C GLY A 44 9.82 -8.45 5.90
N GLY A 45 8.62 -8.08 6.35
CA GLY A 45 8.31 -7.98 7.79
C GLY A 45 9.02 -6.81 8.48
N LEU A 46 9.30 -5.73 7.73
CA LEU A 46 9.93 -4.54 8.27
C LEU A 46 9.10 -3.94 9.40
N THR A 47 7.76 -4.00 9.29
CA THR A 47 6.82 -3.52 10.30
C THR A 47 6.94 -4.31 11.60
N ALA A 48 6.96 -5.65 11.53
CA ALA A 48 7.19 -6.52 12.69
C ALA A 48 8.55 -6.24 13.37
N ARG A 49 9.59 -5.99 12.57
CA ARG A 49 10.94 -5.68 13.08
C ARG A 49 11.02 -4.28 13.69
N TRP A 50 10.32 -3.32 13.11
CA TRP A 50 10.21 -1.94 13.61
C TRP A 50 9.38 -1.87 14.89
N LEU A 51 8.31 -2.66 14.99
CA LEU A 51 7.47 -2.75 16.18
C LEU A 51 8.12 -3.58 17.31
N ARG A 52 9.20 -4.32 17.02
CA ARG A 52 9.87 -5.19 18.00
C ARG A 52 10.42 -4.35 19.16
N GLY A 53 10.00 -4.67 20.38
CA GLY A 53 10.38 -3.93 21.59
C GLY A 53 9.42 -2.80 21.96
N THR A 54 8.38 -2.54 21.16
CA THR A 54 7.30 -1.62 21.51
C THR A 54 6.08 -2.39 22.03
N PRO A 55 5.24 -1.78 22.91
CA PRO A 55 3.96 -2.37 23.31
C PRO A 55 2.97 -2.50 22.14
N LEU A 56 3.30 -1.96 20.97
CA LEU A 56 2.49 -2.02 19.75
C LEU A 56 2.74 -3.28 18.91
N ALA A 57 3.76 -4.08 19.22
CA ALA A 57 4.05 -5.34 18.54
C ALA A 57 2.85 -6.29 18.33
N PRO A 58 1.99 -6.55 19.34
CA PRO A 58 0.83 -7.43 19.13
C PRO A 58 -0.26 -6.81 18.24
N TYR A 59 -0.26 -5.49 18.06
CA TYR A 59 -1.26 -4.77 17.27
C TYR A 59 -0.80 -4.53 15.81
N GLU A 60 0.28 -5.17 15.37
CA GLU A 60 0.77 -5.08 13.99
C GLU A 60 -0.34 -5.31 12.95
N LEU A 61 -1.24 -6.26 13.23
CA LEU A 61 -2.34 -6.59 12.32
C LEU A 61 -3.38 -5.47 12.23
N ILE A 62 -3.64 -4.77 13.34
CA ILE A 62 -4.51 -3.60 13.38
C ILE A 62 -3.87 -2.43 12.65
N ILE A 63 -2.55 -2.22 12.83
CA ILE A 63 -1.79 -1.19 12.11
C ILE A 63 -1.88 -1.42 10.59
N TRP A 64 -1.76 -2.67 10.16
CA TRP A 64 -1.93 -3.05 8.76
C TRP A 64 -3.36 -2.87 8.26
N LEU A 65 -4.36 -3.21 9.06
CA LEU A 65 -5.77 -3.02 8.73
C LEU A 65 -6.08 -1.53 8.53
N VAL A 66 -5.69 -0.70 9.49
CA VAL A 66 -5.88 0.76 9.45
C VAL A 66 -5.11 1.36 8.27
N GLY A 67 -3.86 0.95 8.06
CA GLY A 67 -3.05 1.39 6.93
C GLY A 67 -3.66 1.01 5.59
N GLY A 68 -4.19 -0.21 5.47
CA GLY A 68 -4.88 -0.68 4.27
C GLY A 68 -6.16 0.10 3.96
N VAL A 69 -6.99 0.36 4.98
CA VAL A 69 -8.21 1.17 4.83
C VAL A 69 -7.86 2.60 4.42
N LEU A 70 -6.92 3.25 5.11
CA LEU A 70 -6.45 4.60 4.74
C LEU A 70 -5.94 4.66 3.31
N MET A 71 -5.15 3.65 2.90
CA MET A 71 -4.64 3.57 1.54
C MET A 71 -5.77 3.46 0.51
N LEU A 72 -6.78 2.62 0.77
CA LEU A 72 -7.96 2.49 -0.09
C LEU A 72 -8.74 3.81 -0.16
N THR A 73 -8.94 4.49 0.97
CA THR A 73 -9.64 5.79 1.01
C THR A 73 -8.89 6.85 0.21
N VAL A 74 -7.57 6.93 0.34
CA VAL A 74 -6.75 7.87 -0.44
C VAL A 74 -6.82 7.52 -1.92
N LEU A 75 -6.77 6.23 -2.27
CA LEU A 75 -6.87 5.78 -3.65
C LEU A 75 -8.24 6.12 -4.25
N GLU A 76 -9.32 5.87 -3.52
CA GLU A 76 -10.68 6.22 -3.91
C GLU A 76 -10.82 7.73 -4.11
N ALA A 77 -10.34 8.54 -3.16
CA ALA A 77 -10.35 10.00 -3.29
C ALA A 77 -9.53 10.48 -4.50
N LEU A 78 -8.40 9.85 -4.78
CA LEU A 78 -7.56 10.16 -5.93
C LEU A 78 -8.28 9.79 -7.25
N ILE A 79 -8.92 8.63 -7.31
CA ILE A 79 -9.71 8.19 -8.47
C ILE A 79 -10.89 9.12 -8.69
N SER A 80 -11.69 9.42 -7.67
CA SER A 80 -12.84 10.33 -7.76
C SER A 80 -12.42 11.73 -8.20
N ARG A 81 -11.21 12.16 -7.85
CA ARG A 81 -10.65 13.44 -8.30
C ARG A 81 -10.14 13.41 -9.75
N LEU A 82 -9.62 12.26 -10.20
CA LEU A 82 -9.11 12.07 -11.56
C LEU A 82 -10.22 11.75 -12.58
N TRP A 83 -11.25 11.06 -12.12
CA TRP A 83 -12.41 10.62 -12.86
C TRP A 83 -13.65 10.89 -12.00
N PRO A 84 -14.14 12.14 -11.99
CA PRO A 84 -15.36 12.46 -11.25
C PRO A 84 -16.49 11.56 -11.77
N PRO A 85 -17.29 10.95 -10.88
CA PRO A 85 -18.44 10.17 -11.31
C PRO A 85 -19.33 11.06 -12.19
N VAL A 86 -19.77 10.51 -13.32
CA VAL A 86 -20.73 11.19 -14.20
C VAL A 86 -21.96 11.48 -13.33
N PRO A 87 -22.43 12.74 -13.27
CA PRO A 87 -23.61 13.05 -12.49
C PRO A 87 -24.75 12.17 -13.00
N GLU A 88 -25.33 11.39 -12.10
CA GLU A 88 -26.56 10.65 -12.35
C GLU A 88 -27.62 11.72 -12.56
N ASP A 89 -28.08 11.86 -13.81
CA ASP A 89 -29.15 12.78 -14.15
C ASP A 89 -30.40 12.24 -13.45
N ASP A 90 -30.83 12.92 -12.39
CA ASP A 90 -32.08 12.65 -11.66
C ASP A 90 -33.31 12.99 -12.54
N SER A 91 -33.24 12.65 -13.83
CA SER A 91 -34.33 12.69 -14.80
C SER A 91 -35.09 11.36 -14.78
N HIS A 92 -35.53 10.93 -13.61
CA HIS A 92 -36.74 10.15 -13.47
C HIS A 92 -37.79 11.11 -12.90
N GLU A 93 -38.54 11.77 -13.79
CA GLU A 93 -39.98 11.54 -13.95
C GLU A 93 -40.73 11.77 -12.61
N GLY A 94 -41.48 12.85 -12.41
CA GLY A 94 -42.53 13.41 -13.27
C GLY A 94 -43.75 13.62 -12.39
#